data_AF-A0AAN0NF81-F1
#
_entry.id   AF-A0AAN0NF81-F1
#
_cell.length_a   1.000
_cell.length_b   1.000
_cell.length_c   1.000
_cell.angle_alpha   90.00
_cell.angle_beta   90.00
_cell.angle_gamma   90.00
#
_symmetry.space_group_name_H-M   'P 1'
#
loop_
_entity.id
_entity.type
_entity.pdbx_description
1 polymer ?
#
loop_
_entity_poly.entity_id
_entity_poly.type
_entity_poly.pdbx_seq_one_letter_code
_entity_poly.pdbx_strand_id
1 'polypeptide(L)'
;MKPTTARAARRLAQKSDKSGALTVADLAARVAKAKVKGIDKAVETRGKRILTSFLQTAQNYGMPTKDVVAEMASGQAAWRLGHAVRDEIMKSPPEAVTDAACAQGCAFCCILSGGEGGVITGFEAAQLHKAVDPLAGQPDGRDWHPEACPALDPETRSCRAYDARPMICRSFLSMDAAACESNAAGGAEQGAGLLGSHLDYLVIHALCRQALKGIAQVHTYSMAATAASAVAGDDAQVGLTQARHKPSALDTACRDAVKAAQA
;
A
#
# COMPACT_ATOMS: atom_id res chain seq x y z
N MET A 1 22.69 47.40 11.32
CA MET A 1 21.81 46.22 11.49
C MET A 1 20.38 46.70 11.64
N LYS A 2 19.43 46.25 10.81
CA LYS A 2 18.02 46.66 10.95
C LYS A 2 17.39 45.96 12.17
N PRO A 3 16.62 46.65 13.02
CA PRO A 3 15.94 46.02 14.15
C PRO A 3 14.88 45.04 13.64
N THR A 4 14.88 43.82 14.17
CA THR A 4 13.88 42.81 13.86
C THR A 4 12.54 43.26 14.44
N THR A 5 11.48 43.30 13.62
CA THR A 5 10.16 43.76 14.07
C THR A 5 9.58 42.83 15.14
N ALA A 6 8.74 43.35 16.05
CA ALA A 6 8.10 42.57 17.11
C ALA A 6 7.35 41.33 16.58
N ARG A 7 6.83 41.38 15.34
CA ARG A 7 6.19 40.26 14.65
C ARG A 7 7.17 39.16 14.24
N ALA A 8 8.37 39.53 13.80
CA ALA A 8 9.43 38.59 13.47
C ALA A 8 10.00 37.93 14.74
N ALA A 9 10.15 38.69 15.83
CA ALA A 9 10.52 38.16 17.14
C ALA A 9 9.48 37.17 17.69
N ARG A 10 8.17 37.47 17.57
CA ARG A 10 7.10 36.55 17.97
C ARG A 10 7.08 35.25 17.15
N ARG A 11 7.38 35.32 15.85
CA ARG A 11 7.52 34.13 14.99
C ARG A 11 8.73 33.29 15.35
N LEU A 12 9.85 33.91 15.74
CA LEU A 12 11.04 33.20 16.19
C LEU A 12 10.81 32.54 17.55
N ALA A 13 10.16 33.24 18.50
CA ALA A 13 9.79 32.69 19.80
C ALA A 13 8.78 31.53 19.69
N GLN A 14 7.79 31.63 18.80
CA GLN A 14 6.89 30.50 18.51
C GLN A 14 7.58 29.32 17.81
N LYS A 15 8.74 29.55 17.19
CA LYS A 15 9.54 28.51 16.53
C LYS A 15 10.49 27.83 17.53
N SER A 16 10.99 28.56 18.53
CA SER A 16 11.77 27.99 19.64
C SER A 16 10.90 27.24 20.66
N ASP A 17 9.68 27.69 20.95
CA ASP A 17 8.76 26.95 21.84
C ASP A 17 8.17 25.69 21.20
N LYS A 18 8.22 25.58 19.86
CA LYS A 18 7.78 24.38 19.11
C LYS A 18 8.89 23.38 18.84
N SER A 19 10.12 23.60 19.33
CA SER A 19 11.23 22.67 19.13
C SER A 19 11.30 21.59 20.21
N GLY A 20 10.15 21.19 20.77
CA GLY A 20 10.06 19.93 21.51
C GLY A 20 10.38 18.76 20.58
N ALA A 21 11.07 17.73 21.10
CA ALA A 21 11.28 16.50 20.36
C ALA A 21 9.91 15.93 19.95
N LEU A 22 9.77 15.53 18.67
CA LEU A 22 8.53 14.94 18.15
C LEU A 22 8.11 13.75 19.03
N THR A 23 6.86 13.75 19.47
CA THR A 23 6.27 12.66 20.26
C THR A 23 5.26 11.84 19.46
N VAL A 24 4.90 10.65 19.94
CA VAL A 24 3.80 9.85 19.37
C VAL A 24 2.45 10.59 19.47
N ALA A 25 2.24 11.37 20.53
CA ALA A 25 1.05 12.21 20.68
C ALA A 25 0.97 13.31 19.60
N ASP A 26 2.10 13.90 19.20
CA ASP A 26 2.15 14.85 18.09
C ASP A 26 1.76 14.19 16.75
N LEU A 27 2.20 12.95 16.53
CA LEU A 27 1.81 12.16 15.35
C LEU A 27 0.30 11.90 15.36
N ALA A 28 -0.28 11.53 16.50
CA ALA A 28 -1.73 11.32 16.62
C ALA A 28 -2.53 12.60 16.32
N ALA A 29 -2.08 13.74 16.84
CA ALA A 29 -2.68 15.04 16.55
C ALA A 29 -2.59 15.43 15.07
N ARG A 30 -1.50 15.03 14.39
CA ARG A 30 -1.34 15.21 12.93
C ARG A 30 -2.28 14.30 12.15
N VAL A 31 -2.43 13.04 12.53
CA VAL A 31 -3.38 12.09 11.92
C VAL A 31 -4.81 12.58 12.02
N ALA A 32 -5.23 13.11 13.19
CA ALA A 32 -6.57 13.65 13.37
C ALA A 32 -6.90 14.78 12.36
N LYS A 33 -5.90 15.62 12.07
CA LYS A 33 -6.00 16.77 11.15
C LYS A 33 -5.74 16.41 9.67
N ALA A 34 -5.15 15.25 9.40
CA ALA A 34 -4.80 14.82 8.05
C ALA A 34 -6.05 14.74 7.15
N LYS A 35 -5.87 14.92 5.85
CA LYS A 35 -6.94 14.82 4.85
C LYS A 35 -6.47 14.00 3.67
N VAL A 36 -7.27 13.03 3.26
CA VAL A 36 -6.96 12.19 2.10
C VAL A 36 -7.83 12.63 0.93
N LYS A 37 -7.19 12.90 -0.21
CA LYS A 37 -7.89 13.43 -1.39
C LYS A 37 -8.65 12.31 -2.09
N GLY A 38 -9.91 12.59 -2.45
CA GLY A 38 -10.70 11.70 -3.32
C GLY A 38 -11.30 10.49 -2.61
N ILE A 39 -11.46 10.56 -1.28
CA ILE A 39 -12.08 9.51 -0.45
C ILE A 39 -13.24 10.12 0.33
N ASP A 40 -14.30 9.35 0.55
CA ASP A 40 -15.43 9.78 1.37
C ASP A 40 -15.04 9.94 2.85
N LYS A 41 -15.86 10.72 3.58
CA LYS A 41 -15.60 11.07 4.97
C LYS A 41 -15.69 9.85 5.91
N ALA A 42 -16.51 8.84 5.59
CA ALA A 42 -16.69 7.68 6.45
C ALA A 42 -15.44 6.79 6.41
N VAL A 43 -14.90 6.53 5.22
CA VAL A 43 -13.66 5.79 5.01
C VAL A 43 -12.45 6.56 5.59
N GLU A 44 -12.34 7.88 5.38
CA GLU A 44 -11.29 8.68 6.03
C GLU A 44 -11.38 8.58 7.57
N THR A 45 -12.58 8.68 8.13
CA THR A 45 -12.80 8.62 9.58
C THR A 45 -12.44 7.25 10.14
N ARG A 46 -12.81 6.17 9.44
CA ARG A 46 -12.44 4.80 9.79
C ARG A 46 -10.92 4.62 9.78
N GLY A 47 -10.23 5.01 8.71
CA GLY A 47 -8.78 4.94 8.60
C GLY A 47 -8.05 5.73 9.71
N LYS A 48 -8.54 6.93 10.03
CA LYS A 48 -8.03 7.72 11.16
C LYS A 48 -8.18 7.01 12.49
N ARG A 49 -9.33 6.39 12.75
CA ARG A 49 -9.58 5.64 14.00
C ARG A 49 -8.61 4.46 14.12
N ILE A 50 -8.43 3.70 13.05
CA ILE A 50 -7.49 2.56 13.02
C ILE A 50 -6.06 3.02 13.30
N LEU A 51 -5.57 4.03 12.57
CA LEU A 51 -4.21 4.55 12.76
C LEU A 51 -4.00 5.22 14.12
N THR A 52 -5.03 5.88 14.67
CA THR A 52 -4.96 6.46 16.02
C THR A 52 -4.85 5.38 17.09
N SER A 53 -5.58 4.27 16.95
CA SER A 53 -5.46 3.12 17.86
C SER A 53 -4.05 2.53 17.86
N PHE A 54 -3.43 2.41 16.68
CA PHE A 54 -2.02 2.03 16.55
C PHE A 54 -1.09 3.00 17.31
N LEU A 55 -1.26 4.31 17.15
CA LEU A 55 -0.43 5.31 17.82
C LEU A 55 -0.63 5.31 19.35
N GLN A 56 -1.86 5.13 19.82
CA GLN A 56 -2.15 4.97 21.24
C GLN A 56 -1.49 3.72 21.81
N THR A 57 -1.53 2.62 21.06
CA THR A 57 -0.86 1.37 21.42
C THR A 57 0.65 1.58 21.50
N ALA A 58 1.25 2.19 20.47
CA ALA A 58 2.67 2.52 20.44
C ALA A 58 3.10 3.40 21.63
N GLN A 59 2.26 4.39 21.99
CA GLN A 59 2.49 5.24 23.15
C GLN A 59 2.43 4.45 24.47
N ASN A 60 1.41 3.60 24.64
CA ASN A 60 1.21 2.81 25.86
C ASN A 60 2.35 1.81 26.08
N TYR A 61 2.89 1.24 25.00
CA TYR A 61 4.04 0.32 25.07
C TYR A 61 5.40 1.03 25.01
N GLY A 62 5.43 2.38 25.03
CA GLY A 62 6.66 3.14 25.07
C GLY A 62 7.55 2.99 23.82
N MET A 63 6.96 2.73 22.65
CA MET A 63 7.70 2.66 21.40
C MET A 63 8.43 3.99 21.12
N PRO A 64 9.73 3.98 20.79
CA PRO A 64 10.45 5.20 20.45
C PRO A 64 9.80 5.90 19.24
N THR A 65 9.60 7.23 19.32
CA THR A 65 8.96 7.99 18.21
C THR A 65 9.66 7.78 16.87
N LYS A 66 10.99 7.64 16.86
CA LYS A 66 11.77 7.36 15.64
C LYS A 66 11.35 6.06 14.95
N ASP A 67 11.00 5.03 15.72
CA ASP A 67 10.64 3.72 15.21
C ASP A 67 9.20 3.76 14.68
N VAL A 68 8.30 4.48 15.39
CA VAL A 68 6.94 4.76 14.90
C VAL A 68 6.98 5.53 13.57
N VAL A 69 7.84 6.55 13.46
CA VAL A 69 8.04 7.30 12.20
C VAL A 69 8.56 6.37 11.10
N ALA A 70 9.53 5.49 11.40
CA ALA A 70 10.07 4.55 10.43
C ALA A 70 9.02 3.54 9.93
N GLU A 71 8.20 2.98 10.82
CA GLU A 71 7.10 2.07 10.44
C GLU A 71 6.02 2.76 9.61
N MET A 72 5.65 3.99 9.96
CA MET A 72 4.71 4.79 9.19
C MET A 72 5.28 5.19 7.82
N ALA A 73 6.58 5.51 7.75
CA ALA A 73 7.23 5.97 6.52
C ALA A 73 7.46 4.84 5.50
N SER A 74 7.86 3.66 5.98
CA SER A 74 8.00 2.47 5.13
C SER A 74 6.66 1.92 4.66
N GLY A 75 5.57 2.25 5.38
CA GLY A 75 4.24 1.69 5.16
C GLY A 75 4.01 0.36 5.90
N GLN A 76 4.94 -0.08 6.74
CA GLN A 76 4.76 -1.26 7.59
C GLN A 76 3.55 -1.13 8.53
N ALA A 77 3.27 0.07 9.03
CA ALA A 77 2.05 0.33 9.82
C ALA A 77 0.77 0.04 8.99
N ALA A 78 0.72 0.52 7.74
CA ALA A 78 -0.40 0.26 6.85
C ALA A 78 -0.53 -1.23 6.52
N TRP A 79 0.58 -1.91 6.25
CA TRP A 79 0.62 -3.35 6.02
C TRP A 79 0.06 -4.14 7.21
N ARG A 80 0.56 -3.91 8.43
CA ARG A 80 0.08 -4.61 9.64
C ARG A 80 -1.41 -4.39 9.87
N LEU A 81 -1.87 -3.15 9.77
CA LEU A 81 -3.26 -2.78 10.05
C LEU A 81 -4.21 -3.30 8.96
N GLY A 82 -3.78 -3.27 7.69
CA GLY A 82 -4.52 -3.87 6.58
C GLY A 82 -4.67 -5.39 6.75
N HIS A 83 -3.60 -6.08 7.15
CA HIS A 83 -3.65 -7.50 7.49
C HIS A 83 -4.59 -7.79 8.66
N ALA A 84 -4.54 -7.01 9.74
CA ALA A 84 -5.45 -7.17 10.88
C ALA A 84 -6.93 -7.00 10.47
N VAL A 85 -7.24 -6.02 9.62
CA VAL A 85 -8.60 -5.85 9.06
C VAL A 85 -8.99 -7.05 8.21
N ARG A 86 -8.09 -7.54 7.36
CA ARG A 86 -8.34 -8.72 6.53
C ARG A 86 -8.62 -9.95 7.40
N ASP A 87 -7.81 -10.20 8.41
CA ASP A 87 -7.95 -11.35 9.30
C ASP A 87 -9.28 -11.29 10.05
N GLU A 88 -9.75 -10.10 10.42
CA GLU A 88 -11.09 -9.91 10.98
C GLU A 88 -12.20 -10.28 9.98
N ILE A 89 -12.09 -9.83 8.71
CA ILE A 89 -13.04 -10.22 7.65
C ILE A 89 -13.07 -11.74 7.49
N MET A 90 -11.92 -12.41 7.58
CA MET A 90 -11.81 -13.87 7.39
C MET A 90 -12.42 -14.69 8.54
N LYS A 91 -12.72 -14.09 9.71
CA LYS A 91 -13.45 -14.79 10.78
C LYS A 91 -14.92 -15.04 10.43
N SER A 92 -15.48 -14.24 9.53
CA SER A 92 -16.83 -14.39 9.00
C SER A 92 -16.81 -13.95 7.54
N PRO A 93 -16.23 -14.79 6.67
CA PRO A 93 -15.95 -14.41 5.30
C PRO A 93 -17.25 -14.08 4.55
N PRO A 94 -17.30 -12.99 3.77
CA PRO A 94 -18.46 -12.68 2.93
C PRO A 94 -18.57 -13.70 1.78
N GLU A 95 -19.75 -13.77 1.16
CA GLU A 95 -20.02 -14.67 0.02
C GLU A 95 -18.97 -14.55 -1.08
N ALA A 96 -18.54 -13.33 -1.39
CA ALA A 96 -17.49 -13.09 -2.37
C ALA A 96 -16.22 -13.91 -2.09
N VAL A 97 -15.86 -14.13 -0.82
CA VAL A 97 -14.70 -14.94 -0.41
C VAL A 97 -15.02 -16.43 -0.41
N THR A 98 -16.19 -16.85 0.09
CA THR A 98 -16.55 -18.27 0.18
C THR A 98 -16.80 -18.89 -1.19
N ASP A 99 -17.33 -18.09 -2.11
CA ASP A 99 -17.78 -18.51 -3.43
C ASP A 99 -16.84 -17.96 -4.52
N ALA A 100 -15.63 -17.55 -4.14
CA ALA A 100 -14.63 -17.07 -5.06
C ALA A 100 -14.29 -18.16 -6.09
N ALA A 101 -14.32 -17.80 -7.37
CA ALA A 101 -13.84 -18.65 -8.46
C ALA A 101 -12.30 -18.75 -8.50
N CYS A 102 -11.61 -18.04 -7.60
CA CYS A 102 -10.17 -18.05 -7.48
C CYS A 102 -9.66 -19.42 -7.00
N ALA A 103 -8.89 -20.10 -7.85
CA ALA A 103 -8.23 -21.36 -7.54
C ALA A 103 -6.72 -21.30 -7.85
N GLN A 104 -5.97 -22.31 -7.43
CA GLN A 104 -4.56 -22.45 -7.83
C GLN A 104 -4.45 -22.50 -9.36
N GLY A 105 -3.52 -21.73 -9.93
CA GLY A 105 -3.36 -21.59 -11.38
C GLY A 105 -4.30 -20.57 -12.04
N CYS A 106 -5.28 -20.02 -11.31
CA CYS A 106 -6.03 -18.85 -11.76
C CYS A 106 -5.17 -17.58 -11.58
N ALA A 107 -4.73 -16.99 -12.70
CA ALA A 107 -3.74 -15.92 -12.71
C ALA A 107 -4.19 -14.66 -13.46
N PHE A 108 -5.48 -14.53 -13.78
CA PHE A 108 -5.98 -13.37 -14.53
C PHE A 108 -5.79 -12.04 -13.77
N CYS A 109 -5.94 -12.03 -12.44
CA CYS A 109 -5.63 -10.86 -11.61
C CYS A 109 -4.14 -10.49 -11.56
N CYS A 110 -3.27 -11.40 -12.02
CA CYS A 110 -1.84 -11.18 -12.12
C CYS A 110 -1.44 -10.64 -13.49
N ILE A 111 -2.38 -10.46 -14.43
CA ILE A 111 -2.17 -9.67 -15.64
C ILE A 111 -2.39 -8.21 -15.25
N LEU A 112 -1.30 -7.45 -15.21
CA LEU A 112 -1.24 -6.10 -14.64
C LEU A 112 -1.44 -5.06 -15.75
N SER A 113 -2.49 -5.24 -16.55
CA SER A 113 -2.77 -4.55 -17.83
C SER A 113 -3.24 -3.08 -17.69
N GLY A 114 -2.83 -2.38 -16.61
CA GLY A 114 -3.18 -0.98 -16.45
C GLY A 114 -2.62 -0.29 -15.20
N GLY A 115 -2.76 1.04 -15.20
CA GLY A 115 -2.48 1.91 -14.06
C GLY A 115 -1.00 1.98 -13.67
N GLU A 116 -0.76 1.99 -12.36
CA GLU A 116 0.58 2.18 -11.77
C GLU A 116 1.33 0.82 -11.58
N GLY A 117 0.83 -0.28 -12.16
CA GLY A 117 1.42 -1.62 -12.00
C GLY A 117 1.27 -2.18 -10.57
N GLY A 118 0.16 -1.85 -9.90
CA GLY A 118 -0.14 -2.21 -8.51
C GLY A 118 0.59 -1.32 -7.50
N VAL A 119 -0.15 -0.53 -6.71
CA VAL A 119 0.41 0.34 -5.68
C VAL A 119 0.66 -0.44 -4.40
N ILE A 120 1.94 -0.51 -3.98
CA ILE A 120 2.37 -1.16 -2.74
C ILE A 120 3.23 -0.22 -1.88
N THR A 121 3.39 -0.58 -0.61
CA THR A 121 4.26 0.13 0.35
C THR A 121 5.73 -0.19 0.11
N GLY A 122 6.64 0.60 0.69
CA GLY A 122 8.08 0.28 0.66
C GLY A 122 8.39 -0.99 1.43
N PHE A 123 7.65 -1.26 2.51
CA PHE A 123 7.75 -2.51 3.26
C PHE A 123 7.42 -3.72 2.39
N GLU A 124 6.29 -3.70 1.67
CA GLU A 124 5.93 -4.79 0.75
C GLU A 124 6.86 -4.89 -0.45
N ALA A 125 7.34 -3.77 -0.99
CA ALA A 125 8.27 -3.80 -2.11
C ALA A 125 9.58 -4.52 -1.72
N ALA A 126 10.12 -4.23 -0.54
CA ALA A 126 11.32 -4.91 -0.04
C ALA A 126 11.07 -6.41 0.17
N GLN A 127 9.91 -6.79 0.72
CA GLN A 127 9.55 -8.19 0.95
C GLN A 127 9.34 -8.95 -0.36
N LEU A 128 8.65 -8.35 -1.33
CA LEU A 128 8.40 -8.93 -2.64
C LEU A 128 9.70 -9.10 -3.42
N HIS A 129 10.55 -8.06 -3.47
CA HIS A 129 11.84 -8.14 -4.12
C HIS A 129 12.67 -9.29 -3.54
N LYS A 130 12.79 -9.35 -2.21
CA LYS A 130 13.54 -10.43 -1.53
C LYS A 130 12.99 -11.82 -1.85
N ALA A 131 11.67 -11.96 -1.97
CA ALA A 131 11.04 -13.25 -2.28
C ALA A 131 11.22 -13.67 -3.74
N VAL A 132 11.35 -12.71 -4.66
CA VAL A 132 11.50 -12.95 -6.10
C VAL A 132 12.96 -13.06 -6.52
N ASP A 133 13.89 -12.43 -5.78
CA ASP A 133 15.34 -12.45 -6.02
C ASP A 133 15.94 -13.83 -6.33
N PRO A 134 15.54 -14.94 -5.67
CA PRO A 134 16.04 -16.28 -6.02
C PRO A 134 15.67 -16.77 -7.43
N LEU A 135 14.77 -16.07 -8.12
CA LEU A 135 14.27 -16.39 -9.46
C LEU A 135 15.01 -15.60 -10.55
N ALA A 136 16.08 -14.87 -10.20
CA ALA A 136 16.84 -14.07 -11.14
C ALA A 136 17.26 -14.88 -12.39
N GLY A 137 16.97 -14.33 -13.57
CA GLY A 137 17.28 -14.92 -14.87
C GLY A 137 16.42 -16.12 -15.29
N GLN A 138 15.45 -16.56 -14.48
CA GLN A 138 14.53 -17.63 -14.85
C GLN A 138 13.38 -17.13 -15.73
N PRO A 139 12.77 -18.01 -16.54
CA PRO A 139 11.46 -17.75 -17.16
C PRO A 139 10.45 -17.24 -16.14
N ASP A 140 9.57 -16.33 -16.56
CA ASP A 140 8.59 -15.73 -15.67
C ASP A 140 7.23 -15.54 -16.33
N GLY A 141 6.26 -15.02 -15.58
CA GLY A 141 4.89 -14.82 -16.06
C GLY A 141 4.79 -14.15 -17.43
N ARG A 142 5.76 -13.32 -17.82
CA ARG A 142 5.80 -12.62 -19.12
C ARG A 142 5.96 -13.56 -20.31
N ASP A 143 6.48 -14.76 -20.09
CA ASP A 143 6.55 -15.82 -21.10
C ASP A 143 5.16 -16.46 -21.36
N TRP A 144 4.23 -16.33 -20.41
CA TRP A 144 2.83 -16.72 -20.59
C TRP A 144 1.97 -15.57 -21.14
N HIS A 145 2.13 -14.35 -20.61
CA HIS A 145 1.41 -13.16 -21.06
C HIS A 145 2.26 -11.90 -20.84
N PRO A 146 2.42 -11.00 -21.83
CA PRO A 146 3.40 -9.89 -21.75
C PRO A 146 3.21 -8.95 -20.55
N GLU A 147 1.99 -8.83 -20.03
CA GLU A 147 1.65 -8.00 -18.87
C GLU A 147 1.50 -8.79 -17.56
N ALA A 148 1.82 -10.08 -17.55
CA ALA A 148 1.76 -10.89 -16.34
C ALA A 148 2.84 -10.49 -15.33
N CYS A 149 2.51 -10.64 -14.04
CA CYS A 149 3.42 -10.41 -12.95
C CYS A 149 4.66 -11.32 -13.06
N PRO A 150 5.90 -10.78 -13.01
CA PRO A 150 7.14 -11.56 -13.06
C PRO A 150 7.29 -12.58 -11.92
N ALA A 151 6.55 -12.43 -10.82
CA ALA A 151 6.56 -13.43 -9.76
C ALA A 151 5.83 -14.73 -10.13
N LEU A 152 5.08 -14.79 -11.23
CA LEU A 152 4.41 -16.00 -11.68
C LEU A 152 5.37 -16.98 -12.33
N ASP A 153 5.11 -18.26 -12.09
CA ASP A 153 5.61 -19.35 -12.92
C ASP A 153 4.82 -19.39 -14.25
N PRO A 154 5.47 -19.33 -15.42
CA PRO A 154 4.75 -19.25 -16.70
C PRO A 154 4.00 -20.53 -17.07
N GLU A 155 4.47 -21.70 -16.63
CA GLU A 155 3.88 -22.99 -17.00
C GLU A 155 2.64 -23.28 -16.15
N THR A 156 2.77 -23.12 -14.83
CA THR A 156 1.74 -23.47 -13.85
C THR A 156 0.86 -22.29 -13.46
N ARG A 157 1.26 -21.07 -13.82
CA ARG A 157 0.58 -19.80 -13.47
C ARG A 157 0.45 -19.60 -11.96
N SER A 158 1.28 -20.29 -11.18
CA SER A 158 1.31 -20.18 -9.72
C SER A 158 2.25 -19.06 -9.29
N CYS A 159 1.90 -18.35 -8.22
CA CYS A 159 2.76 -17.30 -7.67
C CYS A 159 3.93 -17.92 -6.91
N ARG A 160 5.16 -17.68 -7.37
CA ARG A 160 6.40 -18.16 -6.76
C ARG A 160 6.83 -17.36 -5.52
N ALA A 161 6.13 -16.25 -5.24
CA ALA A 161 6.30 -15.40 -4.07
C ALA A 161 5.01 -15.32 -3.22
N TYR A 162 4.29 -16.43 -3.09
CA TYR A 162 2.94 -16.48 -2.51
C TYR A 162 2.83 -15.84 -1.11
N ASP A 163 3.82 -16.08 -0.25
CA ASP A 163 3.86 -15.57 1.12
C ASP A 163 4.18 -14.07 1.19
N ALA A 164 4.91 -13.57 0.20
CA ALA A 164 5.24 -12.14 0.06
C ALA A 164 4.21 -11.37 -0.77
N ARG A 165 3.07 -11.99 -1.13
CA ARG A 165 2.00 -11.32 -1.87
C ARG A 165 1.57 -10.03 -1.16
N PRO A 166 1.61 -8.88 -1.85
CA PRO A 166 1.14 -7.62 -1.28
C PRO A 166 -0.36 -7.62 -0.99
N MET A 167 -0.82 -6.64 -0.22
CA MET A 167 -2.21 -6.48 0.20
C MET A 167 -3.20 -6.46 -0.97
N ILE A 168 -2.82 -5.88 -2.12
CA ILE A 168 -3.66 -5.88 -3.33
C ILE A 168 -3.95 -7.31 -3.81
N CYS A 169 -2.94 -8.18 -3.89
CA CYS A 169 -3.07 -9.58 -4.29
C CYS A 169 -3.86 -10.43 -3.28
N ARG A 170 -3.97 -9.97 -2.04
CA ARG A 170 -4.70 -10.65 -0.96
C ARG A 170 -6.15 -10.18 -0.81
N SER A 171 -6.52 -9.13 -1.53
CA SER A 171 -7.80 -8.46 -1.42
C SER A 171 -8.59 -8.48 -2.72
N PHE A 172 -7.93 -8.63 -3.87
CA PHE A 172 -8.60 -8.79 -5.16
C PHE A 172 -9.09 -10.23 -5.32
N LEU A 173 -10.37 -10.39 -5.67
CA LEU A 173 -11.00 -11.70 -5.89
C LEU A 173 -12.22 -11.55 -6.81
N SER A 174 -12.67 -12.66 -7.37
CA SER A 174 -13.84 -12.68 -8.25
C SER A 174 -14.64 -13.96 -8.01
N MET A 175 -15.96 -13.85 -8.11
CA MET A 175 -16.87 -15.01 -8.17
C MET A 175 -17.04 -15.53 -9.61
N ASP A 176 -16.51 -14.81 -10.60
CA ASP A 176 -16.59 -15.14 -12.02
C ASP A 176 -15.18 -15.18 -12.65
N ALA A 177 -14.70 -16.38 -12.95
CA ALA A 177 -13.42 -16.58 -13.61
C ALA A 177 -13.47 -16.20 -15.11
N ALA A 178 -14.61 -16.37 -15.78
CA ALA A 178 -14.75 -16.03 -17.18
C ALA A 178 -14.73 -14.50 -17.39
N ALA A 179 -15.36 -13.75 -16.47
CA ALA A 179 -15.23 -12.30 -16.45
C ALA A 179 -13.78 -11.86 -16.23
N CYS A 180 -13.03 -12.53 -15.34
CA CYS A 180 -11.61 -12.24 -15.14
C CYS A 180 -10.78 -12.54 -16.40
N GLU A 181 -11.04 -13.64 -17.08
CA GLU A 181 -10.37 -13.99 -18.34
C GLU A 181 -10.66 -12.95 -19.44
N SER A 182 -11.92 -12.56 -19.59
CA SER A 182 -12.33 -11.51 -20.53
C SER A 182 -11.62 -10.18 -20.22
N ASN A 183 -11.59 -9.78 -18.94
CA ASN A 183 -10.90 -8.55 -18.51
C ASN A 183 -9.39 -8.62 -18.72
N ALA A 184 -8.78 -9.78 -18.50
CA ALA A 184 -7.37 -10.02 -18.82
C ALA A 184 -7.08 -9.88 -20.33
N ALA A 185 -8.04 -10.18 -21.19
CA ALA A 185 -7.96 -9.97 -22.64
C ALA A 185 -8.35 -8.55 -23.08
N GLY A 186 -8.58 -7.61 -22.16
CA GLY A 186 -8.95 -6.23 -22.44
C GLY A 186 -10.45 -5.93 -22.40
N GLY A 187 -11.26 -6.85 -21.88
CA GLY A 187 -12.68 -6.65 -21.61
C GLY A 187 -12.97 -5.70 -20.44
N ALA A 188 -14.25 -5.47 -20.17
CA ALA A 188 -14.75 -4.59 -19.10
C ALA A 188 -15.92 -5.23 -18.31
N GLU A 189 -15.90 -6.56 -18.21
CA GLU A 189 -16.88 -7.34 -17.49
C GLU A 189 -16.86 -7.03 -15.99
N GLN A 190 -18.03 -7.12 -15.37
CA GLN A 190 -18.18 -7.05 -13.92
C GLN A 190 -17.91 -8.41 -13.27
N GLY A 191 -17.63 -8.43 -11.96
CA GLY A 191 -17.50 -9.68 -11.19
C GLY A 191 -16.21 -9.76 -10.37
N ALA A 192 -15.19 -8.98 -10.73
CA ALA A 192 -14.02 -8.78 -9.89
C ALA A 192 -14.27 -7.70 -8.84
N GLY A 193 -13.93 -7.99 -7.59
CA GLY A 193 -14.11 -7.12 -6.44
C GLY A 193 -12.85 -7.00 -5.59
N LEU A 194 -12.93 -6.07 -4.64
CA LEU A 194 -11.83 -5.76 -3.73
C LEU A 194 -12.32 -5.79 -2.29
N LEU A 195 -11.68 -6.60 -1.45
CA LEU A 195 -11.94 -6.58 -0.01
C LEU A 195 -11.63 -5.21 0.59
N GLY A 196 -12.49 -4.75 1.50
CA GLY A 196 -12.33 -3.48 2.19
C GLY A 196 -11.00 -3.31 2.93
N SER A 197 -10.30 -4.41 3.24
CA SER A 197 -8.94 -4.39 3.79
C SER A 197 -7.94 -3.64 2.91
N HIS A 198 -8.07 -3.69 1.57
CA HIS A 198 -7.17 -2.94 0.68
C HIS A 198 -7.45 -1.44 0.73
N LEU A 199 -8.73 -1.04 0.78
CA LEU A 199 -9.10 0.36 0.91
C LEU A 199 -8.62 0.93 2.24
N ASP A 200 -8.83 0.22 3.35
CA ASP A 200 -8.31 0.62 4.66
C ASP A 200 -6.77 0.75 4.63
N TYR A 201 -6.07 -0.21 4.03
CA TYR A 201 -4.61 -0.19 3.84
C TYR A 201 -4.13 1.06 3.08
N LEU A 202 -4.74 1.38 1.93
CA LEU A 202 -4.36 2.54 1.11
C LEU A 202 -4.62 3.86 1.87
N VAL A 203 -5.78 3.96 2.53
CA VAL A 203 -6.17 5.14 3.32
C VAL A 203 -5.20 5.35 4.47
N ILE A 204 -4.83 4.29 5.19
CA ILE A 204 -3.86 4.38 6.29
C ILE A 204 -2.50 4.83 5.77
N HIS A 205 -2.02 4.30 4.64
CA HIS A 205 -0.76 4.75 4.03
C HIS A 205 -0.81 6.23 3.62
N ALA A 206 -1.95 6.68 3.06
CA ALA A 206 -2.15 8.08 2.72
C ALA A 206 -2.20 8.99 3.96
N LEU A 207 -2.81 8.54 5.05
CA LEU A 207 -2.80 9.25 6.33
C LEU A 207 -1.38 9.34 6.92
N CYS A 208 -0.59 8.27 6.84
CA CYS A 208 0.83 8.29 7.22
C CYS A 208 1.60 9.35 6.42
N ARG A 209 1.42 9.40 5.10
CA ARG A 209 2.03 10.41 4.23
C ARG A 209 1.66 11.84 4.64
N GLN A 210 0.41 12.09 4.99
CA GLN A 210 -0.03 13.41 5.43
C GLN A 210 0.51 13.77 6.81
N ALA A 211 0.47 12.83 7.77
CA ALA A 211 0.94 13.07 9.13
C ALA A 211 2.46 13.33 9.17
N LEU A 212 3.22 12.63 8.34
CA LEU A 212 4.68 12.73 8.25
C LEU A 212 5.18 13.87 7.34
N LYS A 213 4.29 14.71 6.80
CA LYS A 213 4.70 15.86 5.98
C LYS A 213 5.66 16.77 6.77
N GLY A 214 6.84 17.00 6.19
CA GLY A 214 7.93 17.77 6.80
C GLY A 214 8.74 17.00 7.85
N ILE A 215 8.52 15.69 8.01
CA ILE A 215 9.25 14.80 8.93
C ILE A 215 9.97 13.71 8.12
N ALA A 216 9.24 12.97 7.29
CA ALA A 216 9.77 11.87 6.49
C ALA A 216 9.03 11.75 5.16
N GLN A 217 9.68 11.15 4.16
CA GLN A 217 9.04 10.82 2.89
C GLN A 217 8.33 9.47 2.99
N VAL A 218 7.14 9.38 2.40
CA VAL A 218 6.32 8.16 2.40
C VAL A 218 6.05 7.76 0.95
N HIS A 219 6.88 6.86 0.44
CA HIS A 219 6.86 6.44 -0.96
C HIS A 219 5.83 5.34 -1.22
N THR A 220 5.49 5.17 -2.49
CA THR A 220 4.75 4.03 -3.04
C THR A 220 5.54 3.45 -4.19
N TYR A 221 5.33 2.17 -4.45
CA TYR A 221 6.12 1.41 -5.40
C TYR A 221 5.19 0.60 -6.31
N SER A 222 5.63 0.40 -7.55
CA SER A 222 4.98 -0.48 -8.51
C SER A 222 5.31 -1.92 -8.16
N MET A 223 4.30 -2.72 -7.87
CA MET A 223 4.44 -4.14 -7.63
C MET A 223 5.05 -4.86 -8.84
N ALA A 224 4.56 -4.52 -10.04
CA ALA A 224 5.04 -5.06 -11.31
C ALA A 224 6.54 -4.78 -11.50
N ALA A 225 6.95 -3.52 -11.38
CA ALA A 225 8.35 -3.14 -11.57
C ALA A 225 9.26 -3.70 -10.47
N THR A 226 8.77 -3.81 -9.23
CA THR A 226 9.52 -4.43 -8.12
C THR A 226 9.82 -5.89 -8.42
N ALA A 227 8.82 -6.67 -8.86
CA ALA A 227 9.02 -8.07 -9.22
C ALA A 227 9.90 -8.21 -10.48
N ALA A 228 9.71 -7.34 -11.48
CA ALA A 228 10.50 -7.35 -12.72
C ALA A 228 11.98 -7.12 -12.44
N SER A 229 12.30 -6.15 -11.59
CA SER A 229 13.67 -5.81 -11.21
C SER A 229 14.36 -6.94 -10.45
N ALA A 230 13.64 -7.61 -9.55
CA ALA A 230 14.17 -8.79 -8.86
C ALA A 230 14.45 -9.96 -9.82
N VAL A 231 13.56 -10.26 -10.77
CA VAL A 231 13.83 -11.29 -11.80
C VAL A 231 14.97 -10.89 -12.73
N ALA A 232 15.17 -9.59 -12.98
CA ALA A 232 16.31 -9.09 -13.75
C ALA A 232 17.65 -9.24 -13.00
N GLY A 233 17.63 -9.56 -11.70
CA GLY A 233 18.82 -9.70 -10.86
C GLY A 233 19.40 -8.37 -10.37
N ASP A 234 18.60 -7.30 -10.39
CA ASP A 234 19.00 -6.02 -9.83
C ASP A 234 19.14 -6.13 -8.29
N ASP A 235 20.03 -5.34 -7.70
CA ASP A 235 20.07 -5.23 -6.25
C ASP A 235 18.81 -4.49 -5.73
N ALA A 236 18.40 -4.85 -4.51
CA ALA A 236 17.17 -4.33 -3.92
C ALA A 236 17.12 -2.78 -3.82
N GLN A 237 18.25 -2.09 -3.66
CA GLN A 237 18.23 -0.63 -3.58
C GLN A 237 17.97 0.00 -4.95
N VAL A 238 18.64 -0.51 -5.98
CA VAL A 238 18.43 -0.08 -7.37
C VAL A 238 17.02 -0.40 -7.80
N GLY A 239 16.55 -1.64 -7.58
CA GLY A 239 15.22 -2.06 -8.00
C GLY A 239 14.09 -1.29 -7.35
N LEU A 240 14.15 -1.07 -6.03
CA LEU A 240 13.15 -0.24 -5.34
C LEU A 240 13.19 1.22 -5.78
N THR A 241 14.37 1.75 -6.13
CA THR A 241 14.48 3.12 -6.62
C THR A 241 13.78 3.27 -7.97
N GLN A 242 13.97 2.31 -8.88
CA GLN A 242 13.33 2.30 -10.20
C GLN A 242 11.82 2.02 -10.12
N ALA A 243 11.39 1.16 -9.18
CA ALA A 243 9.99 0.84 -8.98
C ALA A 243 9.18 1.95 -8.28
N ARG A 244 9.83 3.02 -7.81
CA ARG A 244 9.16 4.09 -7.05
C ARG A 244 8.19 4.88 -7.93
N HIS A 245 6.96 5.03 -7.46
CA HIS A 245 5.96 5.83 -8.15
C HIS A 245 6.18 7.34 -8.03
N LYS A 246 5.58 8.05 -8.98
CA LYS A 246 5.28 9.48 -8.81
C LYS A 246 4.35 9.68 -7.61
N PRO A 247 4.42 10.84 -6.92
CA PRO A 247 3.60 11.09 -5.73
C PRO A 247 2.09 10.90 -5.91
N SER A 248 1.57 11.14 -7.11
CA SER A 248 0.14 11.04 -7.45
C SER A 248 -0.42 9.62 -7.46
N ALA A 249 0.42 8.59 -7.53
CA ALA A 249 -0.03 7.19 -7.66
C ALA A 249 -0.93 6.76 -6.49
N LEU A 250 -0.57 7.10 -5.24
CA LEU A 250 -1.37 6.77 -4.07
C LEU A 250 -2.75 7.44 -4.09
N ASP A 251 -2.82 8.71 -4.47
CA ASP A 251 -4.09 9.43 -4.56
C ASP A 251 -5.00 8.84 -5.64
N THR A 252 -4.42 8.32 -6.73
CA THR A 252 -5.15 7.65 -7.81
C THR A 252 -5.63 6.27 -7.34
N ALA A 253 -4.75 5.45 -6.75
CA ALA A 253 -5.12 4.15 -6.20
C ALA A 253 -6.22 4.25 -5.14
N CYS A 254 -6.16 5.25 -4.25
CA CYS A 254 -7.24 5.51 -3.30
C CYS A 254 -8.59 5.79 -3.98
N ARG A 255 -8.61 6.62 -5.04
CA ARG A 255 -9.85 6.93 -5.78
C ARG A 255 -10.40 5.70 -6.49
N ASP A 256 -9.52 4.90 -7.10
CA ASP A 256 -9.91 3.72 -7.85
C ASP A 256 -10.39 2.61 -6.92
N ALA A 257 -9.76 2.44 -5.75
CA ALA A 257 -10.21 1.51 -4.72
C ALA A 257 -11.59 1.87 -4.15
N VAL A 258 -11.92 3.16 -4.00
CA VAL A 258 -13.27 3.60 -3.60
C VAL A 258 -14.31 3.19 -4.64
N LYS A 259 -14.03 3.41 -5.94
CA LYS A 259 -14.93 2.99 -7.02
C LYS A 259 -15.11 1.47 -7.03
N ALA A 260 -14.01 0.72 -6.87
CA ALA A 260 -14.04 -0.74 -6.86
C ALA A 260 -14.78 -1.32 -5.63
N ALA A 261 -14.81 -0.60 -4.51
CA ALA A 261 -15.55 -1.02 -3.32
C ALA A 261 -17.07 -0.68 -3.38
N GLN A 262 -17.50 0.08 -4.39
CA GLN A 262 -18.90 0.47 -4.62
C GLN A 262 -19.56 -0.31 -5.77
N ALA A 263 -18.77 -1.06 -6.53
CA ALA A 263 -19.21 -1.94 -7.61
C ALA A 263 -19.57 -3.32 -7.05
#